data_AF-A0A443SPD2-F1
#
_entry.id   AF-A0A443SPD2-F1
#
_cell.length_a   1.000
_cell.length_b   1.000
_cell.length_c   1.000
_cell.angle_alpha   90.00
_cell.angle_beta   90.00
_cell.angle_gamma   90.00
#
_symmetry.space_group_name_H-M   'P 1'
#
loop_
_entity.id
_entity.type
_entity.pdbx_description
1 polymer ?
#
loop_
_entity_poly.entity_id
_entity_poly.type
_entity_poly.pdbx_seq_one_letter_code
_entity_poly.pdbx_strand_id
1 'polypeptide(L)' 'LVDGEAFLLLNQPDLVKILGIKLGPAVKIYNSILVIRDNMNLEDA' A
#
# COMPACT_ATOMS: atom_id res chain seq x y z
N LEU A 1 -4.79 8.52 -12.88
CA LEU A 1 -3.69 8.84 -11.93
C LEU A 1 -4.10 8.26 -10.58
N VAL A 2 -3.19 7.59 -9.86
CA VAL A 2 -3.44 7.18 -8.47
C VAL A 2 -2.98 8.34 -7.59
N ASP A 3 -3.86 8.87 -6.74
CA ASP A 3 -3.52 9.88 -5.75
C ASP A 3 -2.99 9.24 -4.45
N GLY A 4 -2.60 10.07 -3.48
CA GLY A 4 -2.02 9.59 -2.22
C GLY A 4 -2.99 8.72 -1.41
N GLU A 5 -4.27 9.10 -1.35
CA GLU A 5 -5.29 8.35 -0.62
C GLU A 5 -5.60 7.00 -1.28
N ALA A 6 -5.79 6.97 -2.60
CA ALA A 6 -6.01 5.72 -3.32
C ALA A 6 -4.79 4.79 -3.22
N PHE A 7 -3.57 5.34 -3.23
CA PHE A 7 -2.35 4.55 -2.99
C PHE A 7 -2.37 3.91 -1.61
N LEU A 8 -2.75 4.68 -0.58
CA LEU A 8 -2.89 4.18 0.78
C LEU A 8 -4.03 3.17 0.93
N LEU A 9 -4.95 3.00 -0.02
CA LEU A 9 -6.01 1.98 0.04
C LEU A 9 -5.64 0.68 -0.70
N LEU A 10 -4.54 0.66 -1.46
CA LEU A 10 -4.10 -0.51 -2.19
C LEU A 10 -3.76 -1.68 -1.25
N ASN A 11 -4.24 -2.87 -1.60
CA ASN A 11 -3.87 -4.11 -0.93
C ASN A 11 -2.91 -4.93 -1.79
N GLN A 12 -2.19 -5.88 -1.19
CA GLN A 12 -1.23 -6.72 -1.91
C GLN A 12 -1.84 -7.41 -3.16
N PRO A 13 -3.07 -7.94 -3.14
CA PRO A 13 -3.68 -8.51 -4.34
C PRO A 13 -3.88 -7.50 -5.47
N ASP A 14 -4.14 -6.23 -5.16
CA ASP A 14 -4.33 -5.17 -6.17
C ASP A 14 -3.01 -4.88 -6.89
N LEU A 15 -1.91 -4.84 -6.13
CA LEU A 15 -0.56 -4.70 -6.68
C LEU A 15 -0.23 -5.84 -7.66
N VAL A 16 -0.64 -7.07 -7.35
CA VAL A 16 -0.35 -8.24 -8.19
C VAL A 16 -1.31 -8.33 -9.39
N LYS A 17 -2.61 -8.24 -9.14
CA LYS A 17 -3.64 -8.55 -10.14
C LYS A 17 -3.99 -7.38 -11.04
N ILE A 18 -3.97 -6.15 -10.50
CA ILE A 18 -4.39 -4.94 -11.22
C ILE A 18 -3.16 -4.24 -11.80
N LEU A 19 -2.10 -4.10 -11.00
CA LEU A 19 -0.87 -3.40 -11.41
C LEU A 19 0.21 -4.32 -12.01
N GLY A 20 0.00 -5.64 -12.00
CA GLY A 20 0.91 -6.61 -12.62
C GLY A 20 2.27 -6.74 -11.92
N ILE A 21 2.38 -6.29 -10.67
CA ILE A 21 3.62 -6.35 -9.89
C ILE A 21 3.84 -7.79 -9.41
N LYS A 22 5.04 -8.32 -9.58
CA LYS A 22 5.40 -9.65 -9.07
C LYS A 22 5.21 -9.73 -7.54
N LEU A 23 4.82 -10.90 -7.04
CA LEU A 23 4.49 -11.11 -5.62
C LEU A 23 5.57 -10.61 -4.64
N GLY A 24 6.85 -10.87 -4.91
CA GLY A 24 7.95 -10.44 -4.04
C GLY A 24 8.00 -8.91 -3.85
N PRO A 25 8.15 -8.12 -4.93
CA PRO A 25 8.05 -6.66 -4.88
C PRO A 25 6.70 -6.15 -4.33
N ALA A 26 5.57 -6.78 -4.68
CA ALA A 26 4.25 -6.38 -4.21
C ALA A 26 4.12 -6.48 -2.68
N VAL A 27 4.65 -7.55 -2.07
CA VAL A 27 4.69 -7.71 -0.62
C VAL A 27 5.51 -6.61 0.04
N LYS A 28 6.65 -6.21 -0.55
CA LYS A 28 7.48 -5.12 -0.01
C LYS A 28 6.74 -3.78 -0.03
N ILE A 29 6.10 -3.45 -1.15
CA ILE A 29 5.33 -2.20 -1.29
C ILE A 29 4.16 -2.17 -0.32
N TYR A 30 3.41 -3.28 -0.21
CA TYR A 30 2.30 -3.38 0.73
C TYR A 30 2.75 -3.21 2.19
N ASN A 31 3.90 -3.78 2.58
CA ASN A 31 4.45 -3.59 3.92
C ASN A 31 4.82 -2.12 4.18
N SER A 32 5.36 -1.40 3.19
CA SER A 32 5.59 0.04 3.32
C SER A 32 4.29 0.83 3.48
N ILE A 33 3.23 0.46 2.76
CA ILE A 33 1.90 1.06 2.92
C ILE A 33 1.38 0.84 4.35
N LEU A 34 1.52 -0.37 4.90
CA LEU A 34 1.12 -0.67 6.28
C LEU A 34 1.84 0.22 7.31
N VAL A 35 3.16 0.39 7.17
CA VAL A 35 3.94 1.28 8.07
C VAL A 35 3.47 2.73 7.98
N ILE A 36 3.15 3.21 6.78
CA ILE A 36 2.64 4.58 6.60
C ILE A 36 1.28 4.75 7.28
N ARG A 37 0.35 3.80 7.08
CA ARG A 37 -0.97 3.82 7.73
C ARG A 37 -0.85 3.81 9.25
N ASP A 38 0.07 3.01 9.78
CA ASP A 38 0.29 2.91 11.24
C ASP A 38 0.82 4.22 11.82
N ASN A 39 1.79 4.87 11.15
CA ASN A 39 2.30 6.17 11.57
C ASN A 39 1.23 7.28 11.51
N MET A 40 0.33 7.25 10.53
CA MET A 40 -0.79 8.20 10.46
C MET A 40 -1.76 8.03 11.63
N ASN A 41 -2.10 6.79 11.98
CA ASN A 41 -2.98 6.51 13.11
C ASN A 41 -2.39 6.98 14.46
N LEU A 42 -1.07 7.13 14.55
CA LEU A 42 -0.38 7.66 15.74
C LEU A 42 -0.37 9.19 15.80
N GLU A 43 -0.47 9.89 14.67
CA GLU A 43 -0.59 11.35 14.63
C GLU A 43 -2.02 11.82 14.95
N ASP A 44 -3.01 10.96 14.74
CA ASP A 44 -4.43 11.22 15.00
C ASP A 44 -4.89 10.81 16.43
N ALA A 45 -4.02 10.20 17.24
CA ALA A 45 -4.31 9.65 18.58
C ALA A 45 -3.74 10.51 19.72
#